data_AF-A0A3D3FM68-F1
#
_entry.id   AF-A0A3D3FM68-F1
#
_cell.length_a   1.000
_cell.length_b   1.000
_cell.length_c   1.000
_cell.angle_alpha   90.00
_cell.angle_beta   90.00
_cell.angle_gamma   90.00
#
_symmetry.space_group_name_H-M   'P 1'
#
loop_
_entity.id
_entity.type
_entity.pdbx_description
1 polymer ?
#
loop_
_entity_poly.entity_id
_entity_poly.type
_entity_poly.pdbx_seq_one_letter_code
_entity_poly.pdbx_strand_id
1 'polypeptide(L)'
;MGDFEEIRAFGGDADSLLGAGEAKWYLPVMREADHFYSVLEGIKKRSRVGNGMRDSGGDEAKRAFDRLVQPVVGEVVAADLFGWWSEKYGAGETPAYDRLGHIASFVLGDFDDAVMELDADDWSAIRDALAGEAEDLDLDILARLMTELVSRGALD
;
A
#
# COMPACT_ATOMS: atom_id res chain seq x y z
N MET A 1 33.56 58.49 35.69
CA MET A 1 32.65 59.18 34.75
C MET A 1 32.25 58.15 33.70
N GLY A 2 30.95 57.88 33.58
CA GLY A 2 30.31 56.85 32.75
C GLY A 2 30.23 55.49 33.47
N ASP A 3 29.25 55.22 34.33
CA ASP A 3 27.80 54.95 34.14
C ASP A 3 27.51 53.43 34.19
N PHE A 4 26.71 53.07 35.19
CA PHE A 4 26.09 51.78 35.44
C PHE A 4 24.66 51.81 34.87
N GLU A 5 24.33 50.88 33.97
CA GLU A 5 22.99 50.29 33.79
C GLU A 5 23.25 48.77 34.00
N GLU A 6 22.79 48.04 35.02
CA GLU A 6 21.42 47.78 35.54
C GLU A 6 20.47 47.39 34.38
N ILE A 7 19.89 46.18 34.25
CA ILE A 7 18.99 45.39 35.13
C ILE A 7 18.89 43.97 34.49
N ARG A 8 19.23 42.87 35.18
CA ARG A 8 18.37 41.89 35.90
C ARG A 8 17.21 41.19 35.14
N ALA A 9 17.39 39.86 35.00
CA ALA A 9 16.50 38.76 35.42
C ALA A 9 15.21 38.38 34.66
N PHE A 10 14.83 37.10 34.88
CA PHE A 10 13.72 36.25 34.40
C PHE A 10 14.08 35.37 33.18
N GLY A 11 14.16 34.04 33.24
CA GLY A 11 13.48 33.07 34.10
C GLY A 11 12.19 32.62 33.43
N GLY A 12 12.24 31.56 32.61
CA GLY A 12 11.07 30.97 31.95
C GLY A 12 11.47 29.88 30.95
N ASP A 13 10.88 28.72 31.12
CA ASP A 13 11.15 27.44 30.47
C ASP A 13 11.21 27.47 28.93
N ALA A 14 12.21 26.78 28.38
CA ALA A 14 12.21 26.32 26.98
C ALA A 14 12.25 24.77 26.94
N ASP A 15 11.55 24.14 27.89
CA ASP A 15 11.10 22.75 27.78
C ASP A 15 9.79 22.74 27.00
N SER A 16 9.91 23.01 25.69
CA SER A 16 8.89 22.87 24.67
C SER A 16 9.50 23.40 23.38
N LEU A 17 9.23 22.75 22.25
CA LEU A 17 9.83 23.00 20.94
C LEU A 17 11.17 22.26 20.74
N LEU A 18 11.08 20.94 20.62
CA LEU A 18 11.26 20.27 19.34
C LEU A 18 10.96 18.80 19.59
N GLY A 19 9.78 18.38 19.14
CA GLY A 19 9.35 16.99 19.21
C GLY A 19 10.44 16.09 18.65
N ALA A 20 10.81 15.09 19.46
CA ALA A 20 11.48 13.89 19.00
C ALA A 20 10.53 13.14 18.06
N GLY A 21 10.25 13.74 16.90
CA GLY A 21 9.69 13.06 15.75
C GLY A 21 10.76 12.10 15.27
N GLU A 22 10.43 10.83 15.36
CA GLU A 22 11.24 9.68 14.97
C GLU A 22 11.86 9.89 13.59
N ALA A 23 13.11 10.33 13.57
CA ALA A 23 13.89 10.42 12.37
C ALA A 23 14.70 9.13 12.20
N LYS A 24 14.45 8.48 11.06
CA LYS A 24 15.29 7.52 10.33
C LYS A 24 15.07 6.03 10.60
N TRP A 25 14.12 5.49 9.85
CA TRP A 25 14.33 4.20 9.17
C TRP A 25 14.56 4.45 7.68
N TYR A 26 15.78 4.91 7.33
CA TYR A 26 16.29 4.85 5.96
C TYR A 26 17.26 3.66 5.89
N LEU A 27 16.75 2.50 5.48
CA LEU A 27 17.55 1.51 4.76
C LEU A 27 16.94 1.39 3.36
N PRO A 28 17.74 1.42 2.29
CA PRO A 28 17.26 1.12 0.94
C PRO A 28 17.13 -0.41 0.82
N VAL A 29 16.22 -0.98 1.59
CA VAL A 29 15.65 -2.29 1.29
C VAL A 29 14.63 -1.97 0.21
N MET A 30 14.77 -2.52 -1.00
CA MET A 30 13.66 -2.50 -1.97
C MET A 30 12.40 -2.88 -1.20
N ARG A 31 11.40 -2.00 -1.18
CA ARG A 31 10.15 -2.27 -0.48
C ARG A 31 9.57 -3.57 -1.05
N GLU A 32 8.86 -4.36 -0.24
CA GLU A 32 8.33 -5.64 -0.73
C GLU A 32 7.41 -5.43 -1.96
N ALA A 33 6.75 -4.26 -2.01
CA ALA A 33 6.07 -3.73 -3.18
C ALA A 33 6.99 -3.58 -4.42
N ASP A 34 8.18 -2.98 -4.30
CA ASP A 34 9.12 -2.81 -5.42
C ASP A 34 9.54 -4.15 -6.04
N HIS A 35 9.80 -5.14 -5.18
CA HIS A 35 10.10 -6.49 -5.63
C HIS A 35 8.90 -7.12 -6.36
N PHE A 36 7.69 -6.92 -5.84
CA PHE A 36 6.48 -7.38 -6.48
C PHE A 36 6.26 -6.74 -7.86
N TYR A 37 6.44 -5.42 -7.99
CA TYR A 37 6.43 -4.74 -9.30
C TYR A 37 7.45 -5.33 -10.27
N SER A 38 8.67 -5.64 -9.80
CA SER A 38 9.68 -6.29 -10.64
C SER A 38 9.25 -7.68 -11.11
N VAL A 39 8.54 -8.44 -10.27
CA VAL A 39 7.98 -9.76 -10.65
C VAL A 39 6.90 -9.59 -11.72
N LEU A 40 5.98 -8.65 -11.52
CA LEU A 40 4.90 -8.34 -12.46
C LEU A 40 5.42 -7.88 -13.83
N GLU A 41 6.44 -7.01 -13.85
CA GLU A 41 7.12 -6.60 -15.09
C GLU A 41 7.83 -7.77 -15.77
N GLY A 42 8.39 -8.69 -14.99
CA GLY A 42 8.94 -9.96 -15.50
C GLY A 42 7.88 -10.80 -16.21
N ILE A 43 6.71 -10.97 -15.59
CA ILE A 43 5.57 -11.70 -16.15
C ILE A 43 5.12 -11.04 -17.45
N LYS A 44 4.87 -9.72 -17.43
CA LYS A 44 4.45 -8.91 -18.59
C LYS A 44 5.42 -9.04 -19.78
N LYS A 45 6.73 -9.00 -19.54
CA LYS A 45 7.75 -9.17 -20.58
C LYS A 45 7.72 -10.57 -21.20
N ARG A 46 7.56 -11.62 -20.38
CA ARG A 46 7.49 -13.01 -20.87
C ARG A 46 6.22 -13.29 -21.67
N SER A 47 5.08 -12.78 -21.20
CA SER A 47 3.78 -12.94 -21.90
C SER A 47 3.78 -12.31 -23.30
N ARG A 48 4.57 -11.26 -23.52
CA ARG A 48 4.74 -10.62 -24.85
C ARG A 48 5.65 -11.40 -25.81
N VAL A 49 6.58 -12.20 -25.29
CA VAL A 49 7.57 -12.95 -26.09
C VAL A 49 7.08 -14.36 -26.44
N GLY A 50 6.14 -14.91 -25.66
CA GLY A 50 5.59 -16.25 -25.85
C GLY A 50 4.34 -16.29 -26.73
N ASN A 51 4.49 -16.70 -27.99
CA ASN A 51 3.40 -17.10 -28.86
C ASN A 51 2.71 -18.38 -28.32
N GLY A 52 1.70 -18.25 -27.45
CA GLY A 52 0.71 -19.32 -27.21
C GLY A 52 0.58 -19.94 -25.82
N MET A 53 1.23 -19.44 -24.76
CA MET A 53 1.00 -19.95 -23.39
C MET A 53 -0.02 -19.06 -22.65
N ARG A 54 -1.29 -19.25 -23.03
CA ARG A 54 -2.42 -18.34 -22.76
C ARG A 54 -2.79 -18.09 -21.29
N ASP A 55 -2.28 -18.88 -20.33
CA ASP A 55 -2.67 -18.76 -18.90
C ASP A 55 -1.50 -18.69 -17.90
N SER A 56 -0.24 -18.83 -18.34
CA SER A 56 0.88 -19.00 -17.40
C SER A 56 1.21 -17.75 -16.53
N GLY A 57 0.87 -16.55 -17.02
CA GLY A 57 1.14 -15.31 -16.29
C GLY A 57 0.14 -15.02 -15.16
N GLY A 58 -1.09 -15.51 -15.27
CA GLY A 58 -2.14 -15.32 -14.24
C GLY A 58 -1.82 -16.09 -12.97
N ASP A 59 -1.49 -17.38 -13.10
CA ASP A 59 -1.12 -18.24 -11.97
C ASP A 59 0.16 -17.77 -11.26
N GLU A 60 1.13 -17.25 -12.01
CA GLU A 60 2.36 -16.70 -11.43
C GLU A 60 2.07 -15.41 -10.66
N ALA A 61 1.27 -14.51 -11.24
CA ALA A 61 0.83 -13.29 -10.57
C ALA A 61 0.03 -13.61 -9.28
N LYS A 62 -0.88 -14.58 -9.33
CA LYS A 62 -1.63 -15.03 -8.15
C LYS A 62 -0.70 -15.51 -7.04
N ARG A 63 0.23 -16.42 -7.36
CA ARG A 63 1.17 -16.95 -6.35
C ARG A 63 2.06 -15.85 -5.75
N ALA A 64 2.46 -14.88 -6.56
CA ALA A 64 3.26 -13.76 -6.07
C ALA A 64 2.43 -12.82 -5.17
N PHE A 65 1.18 -12.54 -5.55
CA PHE A 65 0.24 -11.73 -4.79
C PHE A 65 -0.13 -12.39 -3.46
N ASP A 66 -0.54 -13.67 -3.49
CA ASP A 66 -0.92 -14.44 -2.31
C ASP A 66 0.19 -14.44 -1.25
N ARG A 67 1.45 -14.67 -1.65
CA ARG A 67 2.60 -14.68 -0.72
C ARG A 67 2.80 -13.36 0.01
N LEU A 68 2.38 -12.26 -0.61
CA LEU A 68 2.61 -10.91 -0.12
C LEU A 68 1.42 -10.40 0.70
N VAL A 69 0.21 -10.70 0.25
CA VAL A 69 -1.04 -10.13 0.78
C VAL A 69 -1.67 -11.02 1.84
N GLN A 70 -1.65 -12.35 1.68
CA GLN A 70 -2.25 -13.27 2.65
C GLN A 70 -1.69 -13.13 4.08
N PRO A 71 -0.39 -12.88 4.30
CA PRO A 71 0.13 -12.69 5.67
C PRO A 71 -0.45 -11.45 6.37
N VAL A 72 -1.00 -10.49 5.63
CA VAL A 72 -1.53 -9.23 6.17
C VAL A 72 -3.04 -9.31 6.37
N VAL A 73 -3.77 -9.81 5.38
CA VAL A 73 -5.26 -9.78 5.37
C VAL A 73 -5.90 -11.17 5.34
N GLY A 74 -5.13 -12.24 5.43
CA GLY A 74 -5.63 -13.61 5.37
C GLY A 74 -5.91 -14.11 3.95
N GLU A 75 -6.23 -15.40 3.86
CA GLU A 75 -6.43 -16.10 2.58
C GLU A 75 -7.66 -15.60 1.82
N VAL A 76 -8.78 -15.40 2.52
CA VAL A 76 -10.07 -15.06 1.91
C VAL A 76 -10.01 -13.68 1.26
N VAL A 77 -9.62 -12.64 2.01
CA VAL A 77 -9.50 -11.27 1.49
C VAL A 77 -8.50 -11.20 0.33
N ALA A 78 -7.36 -11.89 0.44
CA ALA A 78 -6.38 -11.93 -0.65
C ALA A 78 -6.96 -12.59 -1.92
N ALA A 79 -7.73 -13.66 -1.76
CA ALA A 79 -8.39 -14.34 -2.87
C ALA A 79 -9.46 -13.44 -3.51
N ASP A 80 -10.25 -12.72 -2.72
CA ASP A 80 -11.30 -11.81 -3.21
C ASP A 80 -10.71 -10.63 -3.98
N LEU A 81 -9.66 -10.00 -3.44
CA LEU A 81 -8.95 -8.90 -4.11
C LEU A 81 -8.35 -9.36 -5.44
N PHE A 82 -7.69 -10.52 -5.47
CA PHE A 82 -7.12 -11.06 -6.69
C PHE A 82 -8.20 -11.47 -7.70
N GLY A 83 -9.27 -12.11 -7.23
CA GLY A 83 -10.41 -12.53 -8.06
C GLY A 83 -11.05 -11.34 -8.75
N TRP A 84 -11.34 -10.30 -7.98
CA TRP A 84 -11.87 -9.05 -8.52
C TRP A 84 -10.94 -8.40 -9.54
N TRP A 85 -9.63 -8.30 -9.25
CA TRP A 85 -8.66 -7.80 -10.22
C TRP A 85 -8.63 -8.67 -11.48
N SER A 86 -8.67 -9.99 -11.34
CA SER A 86 -8.65 -10.92 -12.46
C SER A 86 -9.88 -10.76 -13.35
N GLU A 87 -11.05 -10.50 -12.77
CA GLU A 87 -12.29 -10.25 -13.52
C GLU A 87 -12.28 -8.90 -14.25
N LYS A 88 -11.86 -7.83 -13.58
CA LYS A 88 -11.88 -6.46 -14.16
C LYS A 88 -10.71 -6.18 -15.09
N TYR A 89 -9.53 -6.71 -14.75
CA TYR A 89 -8.23 -6.35 -15.35
C TYR A 89 -7.41 -7.52 -15.87
N GLY A 90 -7.78 -8.76 -15.52
CA GLY A 90 -7.11 -9.97 -15.98
C GLY A 90 -7.42 -10.33 -17.44
N ALA A 91 -8.50 -9.78 -18.00
CA ALA A 91 -8.90 -10.02 -19.37
C ALA A 91 -8.14 -9.10 -20.36
N GLY A 92 -7.55 -9.68 -21.40
CA GLY A 92 -6.91 -8.94 -22.50
C GLY A 92 -5.58 -9.54 -22.95
N GLU A 93 -4.96 -8.93 -23.98
CA GLU A 93 -3.65 -9.35 -24.48
C GLU A 93 -2.51 -9.05 -23.47
N THR A 94 -2.70 -8.06 -22.61
CA THR A 94 -1.82 -7.78 -21.47
C THR A 94 -2.68 -7.38 -20.28
N PRO A 95 -2.79 -8.22 -19.24
CA PRO A 95 -3.47 -7.85 -17.99
C PRO A 95 -2.90 -6.57 -17.38
N ALA A 96 -3.73 -5.80 -16.68
CA ALA A 96 -3.30 -4.57 -16.02
C ALA A 96 -2.59 -4.89 -14.69
N TYR A 97 -1.41 -5.49 -14.78
CA TYR A 97 -0.60 -5.90 -13.62
C TYR A 97 -0.22 -4.71 -12.72
N ASP A 98 -0.08 -3.50 -13.27
CA ASP A 98 0.24 -2.31 -12.48
C ASP A 98 -0.84 -2.03 -11.41
N ARG A 99 -2.13 -2.30 -11.73
CA ARG A 99 -3.26 -2.21 -10.80
C ARG A 99 -3.17 -3.26 -9.69
N LEU A 100 -2.73 -4.48 -10.01
CA LEU A 100 -2.48 -5.53 -9.01
C LEU A 100 -1.37 -5.11 -8.04
N GLY A 101 -0.33 -4.45 -8.56
CA GLY A 101 0.75 -3.86 -7.77
C GLY A 101 0.24 -2.79 -6.80
N HIS A 102 -0.64 -1.90 -7.26
CA HIS A 102 -1.24 -0.86 -6.40
C HIS A 102 -2.08 -1.47 -5.28
N ILE A 103 -2.92 -2.48 -5.58
CA ILE A 103 -3.72 -3.18 -4.57
C ILE A 103 -2.82 -3.82 -3.50
N ALA A 104 -1.75 -4.50 -3.91
CA ALA A 104 -0.80 -5.09 -2.97
C ALA A 104 -0.08 -4.02 -2.12
N SER A 105 0.36 -2.92 -2.75
CA SER A 105 1.04 -1.81 -2.06
C SER A 105 0.15 -1.16 -1.01
N PHE A 106 -1.15 -1.01 -1.32
CA PHE A 106 -2.14 -0.53 -0.35
C PHE A 106 -2.21 -1.44 0.88
N VAL A 107 -2.36 -2.76 0.67
CA VAL A 107 -2.47 -3.72 1.78
C VAL A 107 -1.22 -3.72 2.67
N LEU A 108 -0.03 -3.62 2.08
CA LEU A 108 1.21 -3.54 2.84
C LEU A 108 1.34 -2.22 3.62
N GLY A 109 0.65 -1.17 3.20
CA GLY A 109 0.81 0.18 3.71
C GLY A 109 2.00 0.91 3.10
N ASP A 110 2.53 0.41 1.97
CA ASP A 110 3.58 1.03 1.16
C ASP A 110 2.95 1.96 0.10
N PHE A 111 1.96 2.76 0.51
CA PHE A 111 1.22 3.61 -0.42
C PHE A 111 2.02 4.86 -0.81
N ASP A 112 1.97 5.21 -2.10
CA ASP A 112 2.50 6.46 -2.65
C ASP A 112 1.42 7.13 -3.49
N ASP A 113 0.81 8.18 -2.95
CA ASP A 113 -0.30 8.91 -3.57
C ASP A 113 0.09 9.58 -4.90
N ALA A 114 1.39 9.75 -5.18
CA ALA A 114 1.85 10.30 -6.46
C ALA A 114 1.82 9.28 -7.60
N VAL A 115 1.75 7.98 -7.27
CA VAL A 115 1.95 6.87 -8.22
C VAL A 115 0.75 5.93 -8.28
N MET A 116 0.01 5.79 -7.18
CA MET A 116 -1.14 4.88 -7.09
C MET A 116 -2.36 5.40 -7.83
N GLU A 117 -2.41 5.11 -9.12
CA GLU A 117 -3.61 5.31 -9.92
C GLU A 117 -4.59 4.17 -9.63
N LEU A 118 -5.52 4.38 -8.70
CA LEU A 118 -6.69 3.52 -8.44
C LEU A 118 -7.98 4.36 -8.57
N ASP A 119 -8.98 3.82 -9.27
CA ASP A 119 -10.27 4.46 -9.48
C ASP A 119 -11.28 4.18 -8.35
N ALA A 120 -12.45 4.83 -8.38
CA ALA A 120 -13.46 4.67 -7.34
C ALA A 120 -13.97 3.23 -7.17
N ASP A 121 -14.06 2.48 -8.27
CA ASP A 121 -14.49 1.08 -8.24
C ASP A 121 -13.39 0.19 -7.63
N ASP A 122 -12.11 0.50 -7.91
CA ASP A 122 -10.96 -0.15 -7.27
C ASP A 122 -11.04 0.02 -5.75
N TRP A 123 -11.27 1.23 -5.29
CA TRP A 123 -11.37 1.51 -3.86
C TRP A 123 -12.61 0.88 -3.21
N SER A 124 -13.76 0.88 -3.91
CA SER A 124 -14.96 0.18 -3.43
C SER A 124 -14.73 -1.31 -3.29
N ALA A 125 -14.07 -1.95 -4.26
CA ALA A 125 -13.78 -3.37 -4.21
C ALA A 125 -12.83 -3.72 -3.05
N ILE A 126 -11.80 -2.90 -2.81
CA ILE A 126 -10.90 -3.06 -1.67
C ILE A 126 -11.68 -2.97 -0.35
N ARG A 127 -12.54 -1.96 -0.21
CA ARG A 127 -13.39 -1.79 0.96
C ARG A 127 -14.29 -3.01 1.16
N ASP A 128 -14.97 -3.45 0.11
CA ASP A 128 -15.96 -4.52 0.21
C ASP A 128 -15.29 -5.85 0.58
N ALA A 129 -14.09 -6.14 0.07
CA ALA A 129 -13.29 -7.30 0.45
C ALA A 129 -12.85 -7.24 1.92
N LEU A 130 -12.39 -6.07 2.40
CA LEU A 130 -12.00 -5.89 3.81
C LEU A 130 -13.20 -5.97 4.76
N ALA A 131 -14.35 -5.40 4.36
CA ALA A 131 -15.56 -5.39 5.16
C ALA A 131 -16.21 -6.78 5.25
N GLY A 132 -16.09 -7.59 4.18
CA GLY A 132 -16.63 -8.95 4.12
C GLY A 132 -16.05 -9.87 5.20
N GLU A 133 -14.76 -9.72 5.50
CA GLU A 133 -14.02 -10.56 6.45
C GLU A 133 -13.57 -9.77 7.70
N ALA A 134 -14.26 -8.66 8.00
CA ALA A 134 -13.88 -7.76 9.09
C ALA A 134 -13.83 -8.43 10.48
N GLU A 135 -14.61 -9.51 10.68
CA GLU A 135 -14.64 -10.28 11.93
C GLU A 135 -13.41 -11.18 12.11
N ASP A 136 -12.78 -11.59 11.00
CA ASP A 136 -11.64 -12.52 10.97
C ASP A 136 -10.29 -11.81 10.74
N LEU A 137 -10.32 -10.54 10.36
CA LEU A 137 -9.15 -9.69 10.22
C LEU A 137 -8.63 -9.19 11.58
N ASP A 138 -7.31 -9.04 11.67
CA ASP A 138 -6.70 -8.33 12.79
C ASP A 138 -7.24 -6.89 12.84
N LEU A 139 -7.80 -6.50 13.99
CA LEU A 139 -8.49 -5.23 14.16
C LEU A 139 -7.57 -4.02 13.90
N ASP A 140 -6.29 -4.11 14.25
CA ASP A 140 -5.33 -3.02 14.03
C ASP A 140 -5.03 -2.87 12.54
N ILE A 141 -4.92 -3.99 11.81
CA ILE A 141 -4.74 -3.99 10.35
C ILE A 141 -5.99 -3.42 9.66
N LEU A 142 -7.17 -3.91 10.03
CA LEU A 142 -8.43 -3.43 9.48
C LEU A 142 -8.63 -1.94 9.76
N ALA A 143 -8.40 -1.49 11.00
CA ALA A 143 -8.53 -0.08 11.37
C ALA A 143 -7.55 0.80 10.58
N ARG A 144 -6.30 0.34 10.39
CA ARG A 144 -5.30 1.04 9.57
C ARG A 144 -5.78 1.19 8.14
N LEU A 145 -6.15 0.08 7.49
CA LEU A 145 -6.57 0.08 6.08
C LEU A 145 -7.87 0.86 5.86
N MET A 146 -8.84 0.74 6.75
CA MET A 146 -10.12 1.48 6.66
C MET A 146 -9.93 2.97 6.88
N THR A 147 -9.06 3.40 7.82
CA THR A 147 -8.71 4.81 7.99
C THR A 147 -8.11 5.39 6.71
N GLU A 148 -7.28 4.59 6.04
CA GLU A 148 -6.62 4.94 4.78
C GLU A 148 -7.60 4.95 3.59
N LEU A 149 -8.69 4.18 3.65
CA LEU A 149 -9.80 4.29 2.70
C LEU A 149 -10.64 5.56 2.93
N VAL A 150 -10.92 5.91 4.18
CA VAL A 150 -11.67 7.14 4.54
C VAL A 150 -10.90 8.38 4.09
N SER A 151 -9.58 8.44 4.33
CA SER A 151 -8.76 9.59 3.94
C SER A 151 -8.79 9.86 2.43
N ARG A 152 -9.09 8.84 1.62
CA ARG A 152 -9.21 8.91 0.15
C ARG A 152 -10.61 9.22 -0.37
N GLY A 153 -11.61 9.35 0.50
CA GLY A 153 -12.99 9.56 0.08
C GLY A 153 -13.63 8.33 -0.58
N ALA A 154 -13.09 7.13 -0.33
CA ALA A 154 -13.68 5.86 -0.77
C ALA A 154 -14.83 5.38 0.15
N LEU A 155 -15.03 6.10 1.26
CA LEU A 155 -16.08 5.90 2.24
C LEU A 155 -16.81 7.24 2.37
N ASP A 156 -17.84 7.43 1.56
CA ASP A 156 -18.81 8.52 1.69
C ASP A 156 -20.12 7.97 2.29
#